data_AF-A0A915YCG9-F1
#
_entry.id   AF-A0A915YCG9-F1
#
_cell.length_a   1.000
_cell.length_b   1.000
_cell.length_c   1.000
_cell.angle_alpha   90.00
_cell.angle_beta   90.00
_cell.angle_gamma   90.00
#
_symmetry.space_group_name_H-M   'P 1'
#
loop_
_entity.id
_entity.type
_entity.pdbx_description
1 polymer ?
#
loop_
_entity_poly.entity_id
_entity_poly.type
_entity_poly.pdbx_seq_one_letter_code
_entity_poly.pdbx_strand_id
1 'polypeptide(L)'
;MFSKLTLLKIFIVRNKTILVETESWNLWWGIYGLSKKSGWEDIFLSLENGKRIAAVCLLTKEMLKSSIADLLEYPEDKDYVEAIQKHLSEDKCHYWYYYSEKESEDFCEVSFDAPKNEFGVKPCTIEIWLPCDGLDIESISLGVKKFAKDFLKLKDCDVKITTTETVESALKSYTESEKDIKLENIVFGENVVKSLSKSWGISEEKTLERLYKSVK
;
A
#
# COMPACT_ATOMS: atom_id res chain seq x y z
N MET A 1 -6.17 -35.37 -50.03
CA MET A 1 -7.18 -35.18 -48.97
C MET A 1 -6.46 -35.31 -47.63
N PHE A 2 -5.84 -34.22 -47.15
CA PHE A 2 -5.04 -34.21 -45.91
C PHE A 2 -5.52 -33.11 -44.96
N SER A 3 -5.59 -33.53 -43.70
CA SER A 3 -5.99 -32.91 -42.43
C SER A 3 -6.20 -31.39 -42.33
N LYS A 4 -7.39 -31.01 -41.83
CA LYS A 4 -7.56 -29.79 -41.02
C LYS A 4 -6.92 -30.00 -39.65
N LEU A 5 -5.69 -29.53 -39.46
CA LEU A 5 -5.17 -29.27 -38.12
C LEU A 5 -5.67 -27.90 -37.67
N THR A 6 -6.62 -27.90 -36.75
CA THR A 6 -7.07 -26.70 -36.04
C THR A 6 -5.95 -26.26 -35.10
N LEU A 7 -5.20 -25.24 -35.50
CA LEU A 7 -4.24 -24.55 -34.64
C LEU A 7 -5.00 -23.84 -33.51
N LEU A 8 -5.05 -24.47 -32.35
CA LEU A 8 -5.43 -23.84 -31.09
C LEU A 8 -4.37 -22.78 -30.78
N LYS A 9 -4.63 -21.52 -31.11
CA LYS A 9 -3.83 -20.39 -30.62
C LYS A 9 -4.07 -20.27 -29.12
N ILE A 10 -3.22 -20.91 -28.32
CA ILE A 10 -3.08 -20.60 -26.90
C ILE A 10 -2.52 -19.17 -26.85
N PHE A 11 -3.40 -18.18 -26.70
CA PHE A 11 -2.99 -16.86 -26.28
C PHE A 11 -2.54 -16.99 -24.82
N ILE A 12 -1.22 -17.07 -24.61
CA ILE A 12 -0.66 -16.76 -23.30
C ILE A 12 -0.92 -15.26 -23.11
N VAL A 13 -2.04 -14.93 -22.48
CA VAL A 13 -2.25 -13.60 -21.93
C VAL A 13 -1.17 -13.47 -20.86
N ARG A 14 -0.10 -12.72 -21.15
CA ARG A 14 0.84 -12.33 -20.09
C ARG A 14 0.03 -11.53 -19.09
N ASN A 15 -0.09 -12.03 -17.86
CA ASN A 15 -0.56 -11.23 -16.74
C ASN A 15 0.27 -9.94 -16.70
N LYS A 16 -0.39 -8.80 -16.59
CA LYS A 16 0.32 -7.53 -16.48
C LYS A 16 0.82 -7.38 -15.05
N THR A 17 2.09 -7.08 -14.88
CA THR A 17 2.63 -6.70 -13.56
C THR A 17 2.42 -5.21 -13.33
N ILE A 18 1.85 -4.86 -12.17
CA ILE A 18 1.84 -3.50 -11.65
C ILE A 18 2.99 -3.37 -10.66
N LEU A 19 3.87 -2.41 -10.94
CA LEU A 19 4.96 -2.01 -10.06
C LEU A 19 4.43 -0.98 -9.06
N VAL A 20 4.75 -1.18 -7.78
CA VAL A 20 4.31 -0.33 -6.67
C VAL A 20 5.53 0.29 -6.01
N GLU A 21 5.57 1.61 -5.99
CA GLU A 21 6.58 2.40 -5.31
C GLU A 21 5.95 3.10 -4.10
N THR A 22 6.70 3.18 -3.02
CA THR A 22 6.40 3.85 -1.75
C THR A 22 7.69 4.53 -1.29
N GLU A 23 7.57 5.63 -0.55
CA GLU A 23 8.71 6.42 -0.05
C GLU A 23 8.82 6.38 1.49
N SER A 24 7.92 5.67 2.16
CA SER A 24 7.79 5.70 3.61
C SER A 24 8.63 4.65 4.32
N TRP A 25 9.53 5.11 5.18
CA TRP A 25 10.25 4.25 6.12
C TRP A 25 9.33 3.57 7.14
N ASN A 26 8.25 4.26 7.54
CA ASN A 26 7.30 3.76 8.54
C ASN A 26 6.63 2.46 8.10
N LEU A 27 6.36 2.31 6.80
CA LEU A 27 5.83 1.06 6.25
C LEU A 27 6.79 -0.10 6.51
N TRP A 28 8.07 0.08 6.21
CA TRP A 28 9.10 -0.96 6.39
C TRP A 28 9.36 -1.26 7.85
N TRP A 29 9.38 -0.26 8.73
CA TRP A 29 9.49 -0.46 10.16
C TRP A 29 8.35 -1.34 10.70
N GLY A 30 7.12 -1.07 10.24
CA GLY A 30 5.94 -1.86 10.58
C GLY A 30 5.98 -3.29 10.02
N ILE A 31 6.36 -3.46 8.75
CA ILE A 31 6.50 -4.78 8.10
C ILE A 31 7.52 -5.65 8.82
N TYR A 32 8.62 -5.06 9.29
CA TYR A 32 9.68 -5.78 10.02
C TYR A 32 9.45 -5.86 11.53
N GLY A 33 8.33 -5.36 12.04
CA GLY A 33 7.98 -5.43 13.45
C GLY A 33 8.87 -4.59 14.36
N LEU A 34 9.52 -3.56 13.80
CA LEU A 34 10.28 -2.55 14.55
C LEU A 34 9.35 -1.52 15.19
N SER A 35 8.19 -1.30 14.57
CA SER A 35 7.11 -0.44 15.06
C SER A 35 5.75 -1.07 14.77
N LYS A 36 4.68 -0.38 15.20
CA LYS A 36 3.32 -0.72 14.76
C LYS A 36 3.22 -0.54 13.23
N LYS A 37 2.48 -1.43 12.55
CA LYS A 37 2.20 -1.29 11.12
C LYS A 37 1.60 0.09 10.81
N SER A 38 2.02 0.68 9.68
CA SER A 38 1.46 1.95 9.23
C SER A 38 -0.04 1.80 8.96
N GLY A 39 -0.80 2.83 9.32
CA GLY A 39 -2.22 2.93 9.04
C GLY A 39 -2.54 3.59 7.69
N TRP A 40 -1.55 4.21 7.05
CA TRP A 40 -1.71 4.81 5.73
C TRP A 40 -0.41 4.77 4.93
N GLU A 41 -0.51 4.87 3.60
CA GLU A 41 0.64 4.92 2.72
C GLU A 41 0.30 5.52 1.35
N ASP A 42 1.10 6.48 0.88
CA ASP A 42 1.04 6.94 -0.51
C ASP A 42 1.82 5.99 -1.40
N ILE A 43 1.18 5.53 -2.47
CA ILE A 43 1.79 4.63 -3.44
C ILE A 43 1.69 5.15 -4.87
N PHE A 44 2.73 4.87 -5.64
CA PHE A 44 2.80 5.16 -7.06
C PHE A 44 2.75 3.85 -7.84
N LEU A 45 1.86 3.82 -8.83
CA LEU A 45 1.62 2.63 -9.65
C LEU A 45 2.20 2.86 -11.04
N SER A 46 2.98 1.89 -11.51
CA SER A 46 3.59 1.91 -12.84
C SER A 46 3.45 0.57 -13.55
N LEU A 47 3.47 0.58 -14.88
CA LEU A 47 3.62 -0.63 -15.69
C LEU A 47 5.10 -1.00 -15.80
N GLU A 48 5.40 -2.23 -16.23
CA GLU A 48 6.78 -2.72 -16.42
C GLU A 48 7.62 -1.90 -17.40
N ASN A 49 6.99 -1.12 -18.28
CA ASN A 49 7.68 -0.21 -19.19
C ASN A 49 8.01 1.16 -18.55
N GLY A 50 7.83 1.31 -17.25
CA GLY A 50 8.08 2.54 -16.49
C GLY A 50 6.97 3.60 -16.62
N LYS A 51 5.90 3.33 -17.38
CA LYS A 51 4.78 4.28 -17.48
C LYS A 51 4.02 4.30 -16.15
N ARG A 52 4.03 5.45 -15.46
CA ARG A 52 3.17 5.73 -14.32
C ARG A 52 1.70 5.76 -14.74
N ILE A 53 0.85 5.06 -13.99
CA ILE A 53 -0.57 4.88 -14.29
C ILE A 53 -1.50 5.43 -13.19
N ALA A 54 -1.02 5.54 -11.96
CA ALA A 54 -1.78 6.16 -10.87
C ALA A 54 -0.86 6.60 -9.72
N ALA A 55 -1.38 7.49 -8.89
CA ALA A 55 -0.93 7.76 -7.53
C ALA A 55 -2.18 7.68 -6.64
N VAL A 56 -2.12 6.93 -5.55
CA VAL A 56 -3.25 6.71 -4.64
C VAL A 56 -2.75 6.62 -3.21
N CYS A 57 -3.60 6.97 -2.26
CA CYS A 57 -3.32 6.81 -0.84
C CYS A 57 -4.07 5.57 -0.31
N LEU A 58 -3.39 4.70 0.41
CA LEU A 58 -3.98 3.57 1.11
C LEU A 58 -4.28 3.96 2.55
N LEU A 59 -5.46 3.63 3.07
CA LEU A 59 -5.82 3.84 4.47
C LEU A 59 -6.38 2.56 5.08
N THR A 60 -6.01 2.26 6.32
CA THR A 60 -6.52 1.12 7.09
C THR A 60 -7.72 1.52 7.94
N LYS A 61 -8.49 0.53 8.39
CA LYS A 61 -9.58 0.75 9.35
C LYS A 61 -9.09 1.40 10.63
N GLU A 62 -7.93 0.98 11.13
CA GLU A 62 -7.40 1.53 12.37
C GLU A 62 -7.07 3.03 12.23
N MET A 63 -6.47 3.43 11.11
CA MET A 63 -6.20 4.84 10.81
C MET A 63 -7.50 5.66 10.75
N LEU A 64 -8.45 5.20 9.94
CA LEU A 64 -9.74 5.88 9.77
C LEU A 64 -10.52 5.97 11.08
N LYS A 65 -10.47 4.92 11.91
CA LYS A 65 -11.09 4.93 13.23
C LYS A 65 -10.46 5.98 14.16
N SER A 66 -9.15 6.16 14.08
CA SER A 66 -8.43 7.12 14.92
C SER A 66 -8.75 8.57 14.57
N SER A 67 -9.11 8.87 13.32
CA SER A 67 -9.44 10.24 12.88
C SER A 67 -10.88 10.67 13.17
N ILE A 68 -11.81 9.75 13.47
CA ILE A 68 -13.24 10.08 13.66
C ILE A 68 -13.45 11.15 14.73
N ALA A 69 -12.76 11.05 15.87
CA ALA A 69 -12.97 11.98 16.98
C ALA A 69 -12.68 13.43 16.56
N ASP A 70 -11.56 13.63 15.87
CA ASP A 70 -11.13 14.94 15.38
C ASP A 70 -12.07 15.43 14.26
N LEU A 71 -12.46 14.55 13.33
CA LEU A 71 -13.37 14.89 12.22
C LEU A 71 -14.77 15.30 12.69
N LEU A 72 -15.23 14.77 13.83
CA LEU A 72 -16.53 15.16 14.41
C LEU A 72 -16.57 16.60 14.91
N GLU A 73 -15.40 17.26 15.06
CA GLU A 73 -15.33 18.69 15.40
C GLU A 73 -15.67 19.60 14.20
N TYR A 74 -15.71 19.05 12.97
CA TYR A 74 -15.91 19.78 11.72
C TYR A 74 -17.24 19.35 11.05
N PRO A 75 -18.32 20.13 11.16
CA PRO A 75 -19.63 19.78 10.59
C PRO A 75 -19.61 19.51 9.08
N GLU A 76 -18.69 20.11 8.34
CA GLU A 76 -18.47 19.91 6.90
C GLU A 76 -17.99 18.49 6.55
N ASP A 77 -17.36 17.78 7.48
CA ASP A 77 -16.83 16.43 7.29
C ASP A 77 -17.86 15.33 7.56
N LYS A 78 -19.13 15.70 7.79
CA LYS A 78 -20.19 14.75 8.14
C LYS A 78 -20.29 13.58 7.15
N ASP A 79 -20.29 13.87 5.85
CA ASP A 79 -20.41 12.83 4.80
C ASP A 79 -19.19 11.90 4.80
N TYR A 80 -18.01 12.44 5.10
CA TYR A 80 -16.77 11.68 5.24
C TYR A 80 -16.83 10.74 6.45
N VAL A 81 -17.26 11.26 7.61
CA VAL A 81 -17.44 10.47 8.83
C VAL A 81 -18.46 9.35 8.64
N GLU A 82 -19.61 9.63 8.00
CA GLU A 82 -20.62 8.60 7.69
C GLU A 82 -20.05 7.50 6.78
N ALA A 83 -19.25 7.88 5.77
CA ALA A 83 -18.59 6.93 4.89
C ALA A 83 -17.56 6.07 5.65
N ILE A 84 -16.74 6.67 6.53
CA ILE A 84 -15.80 5.95 7.39
C ILE A 84 -16.55 4.93 8.24
N GLN A 85 -17.58 5.35 8.98
CA GLN A 85 -18.35 4.47 9.85
C GLN A 85 -18.95 3.28 9.10
N LYS A 86 -19.46 3.53 7.89
CA LYS A 86 -19.92 2.47 6.99
C LYS A 86 -18.79 1.50 6.64
N HIS A 87 -17.64 2.01 6.20
CA HIS A 87 -16.49 1.17 5.87
C HIS A 87 -16.00 0.33 7.06
N LEU A 88 -15.96 0.90 8.28
CA LEU A 88 -15.56 0.16 9.48
C LEU A 88 -16.45 -1.06 9.74
N SER A 89 -17.73 -0.98 9.38
CA SER A 89 -18.70 -2.09 9.51
C SER A 89 -18.64 -3.14 8.39
N GLU A 90 -17.93 -2.88 7.29
CA GLU A 90 -17.88 -3.75 6.10
C GLU A 90 -16.49 -4.40 5.92
N ASP A 91 -16.43 -5.61 5.38
CA ASP A 91 -15.16 -6.32 5.11
C ASP A 91 -14.78 -6.27 3.62
N LYS A 92 -14.69 -5.06 3.06
CA LYS A 92 -14.37 -4.82 1.65
C LYS A 92 -13.63 -3.50 1.46
N CYS A 93 -12.97 -3.33 0.32
CA CYS A 93 -12.35 -2.05 -0.04
C CYS A 93 -13.39 -0.97 -0.36
N HIS A 94 -13.11 0.26 0.05
CA HIS A 94 -13.87 1.46 -0.31
C HIS A 94 -12.97 2.48 -0.98
N TYR A 95 -13.59 3.44 -1.66
CA TYR A 95 -12.89 4.54 -2.30
C TYR A 95 -13.46 5.85 -1.80
N TRP A 96 -12.57 6.79 -1.52
CA TRP A 96 -12.91 8.19 -1.30
C TRP A 96 -12.25 9.05 -2.37
N TYR A 97 -12.97 10.06 -2.84
CA TYR A 97 -12.63 10.82 -4.04
C TYR A 97 -12.47 12.29 -3.68
N TYR A 98 -11.32 12.86 -4.03
CA TYR A 98 -11.09 14.29 -3.93
C TYR A 98 -11.13 14.90 -5.33
N TYR A 99 -11.83 16.02 -5.47
CA TYR A 99 -12.03 16.70 -6.75
C TYR A 99 -11.42 18.10 -6.69
N SER A 100 -10.70 18.49 -7.73
CA SER A 100 -10.30 19.89 -7.92
C SER A 100 -11.50 20.74 -8.35
N GLU A 101 -11.52 22.00 -7.90
CA GLU A 101 -12.41 23.01 -8.47
C GLU A 101 -12.00 23.32 -9.91
N LYS A 102 -12.98 23.43 -10.80
CA LYS A 102 -12.74 23.54 -12.25
C LYS A 102 -11.99 24.81 -12.63
N GLU A 103 -12.19 25.87 -11.86
CA GLU A 103 -11.54 27.18 -12.02
C GLU A 103 -10.22 27.31 -11.26
N SER A 104 -9.78 26.27 -10.54
CA SER A 104 -8.52 26.29 -9.80
C SER A 104 -7.30 26.36 -10.73
N GLU A 105 -6.30 27.15 -10.35
CA GLU A 105 -5.00 27.19 -11.05
C GLU A 105 -4.27 25.83 -10.99
N ASP A 106 -4.54 25.04 -9.94
CA ASP A 106 -3.99 23.70 -9.71
C ASP A 106 -4.96 22.58 -10.15
N PHE A 107 -5.87 22.88 -11.08
CA PHE A 107 -6.83 21.90 -11.58
C PHE A 107 -6.13 20.66 -12.15
N CYS A 108 -6.51 19.49 -11.65
CA CYS A 108 -6.05 18.22 -12.19
C CYS A 108 -7.11 17.13 -12.09
N GLU A 109 -6.98 16.13 -12.97
CA GLU A 109 -7.82 14.94 -13.00
C GLU A 109 -6.95 13.70 -13.14
N VAL A 110 -7.37 12.60 -12.53
CA VAL A 110 -6.74 11.30 -12.76
C VAL A 110 -6.81 10.94 -14.24
N SER A 111 -5.78 10.27 -14.76
CA SER A 111 -5.70 9.92 -16.19
C SER A 111 -6.57 8.72 -16.59
N PHE A 112 -7.13 7.99 -15.62
CA PHE A 112 -7.97 6.81 -15.83
C PHE A 112 -9.48 7.14 -15.71
N ASP A 113 -10.31 6.14 -15.96
CA ASP A 113 -11.78 6.22 -15.87
C ASP A 113 -12.18 6.20 -14.38
N ALA A 114 -12.93 7.20 -13.91
CA ALA A 114 -13.31 7.36 -12.51
C ALA A 114 -14.64 8.14 -12.37
N PRO A 115 -15.38 8.00 -11.25
CA PRO A 115 -16.63 8.72 -11.04
C PRO A 115 -16.46 10.22 -11.16
N LYS A 116 -17.31 10.86 -11.96
CA LYS A 116 -17.34 12.30 -12.11
C LYS A 116 -18.26 12.92 -11.07
N ASN A 117 -17.90 14.10 -10.56
CA ASN A 117 -18.80 14.91 -9.75
C ASN A 117 -19.91 15.54 -10.63
N GLU A 118 -20.78 16.33 -10.00
CA GLU A 118 -21.89 17.05 -10.66
C GLU A 118 -21.46 18.01 -11.77
N PHE A 119 -20.20 18.45 -11.77
CA PHE A 119 -19.61 19.31 -12.81
C PHE A 119 -18.94 18.53 -13.95
N GLY A 120 -19.00 17.19 -13.91
CA GLY A 120 -18.39 16.33 -14.93
C GLY A 120 -16.88 16.15 -14.80
N VAL A 121 -16.30 16.54 -13.65
CA VAL A 121 -14.87 16.47 -13.31
C VAL A 121 -14.57 15.14 -12.60
N LYS A 122 -13.52 14.44 -13.01
CA LYS A 122 -12.98 13.25 -12.34
C LYS A 122 -12.17 13.65 -11.11
N PRO A 123 -11.97 12.75 -10.13
CA PRO A 123 -11.14 13.06 -8.99
C PRO A 123 -9.70 13.44 -9.41
N CYS A 124 -9.04 14.26 -8.62
CA CYS A 124 -7.61 14.54 -8.72
C CYS A 124 -6.78 13.49 -7.97
N THR A 125 -7.30 13.00 -6.84
CA THR A 125 -6.71 11.91 -6.05
C THR A 125 -7.79 10.99 -5.49
N ILE A 126 -7.39 9.75 -5.20
CA ILE A 126 -8.27 8.69 -4.70
C ILE A 126 -7.59 8.05 -3.50
N GLU A 127 -8.35 7.92 -2.43
CA GLU A 127 -8.02 7.04 -1.32
C GLU A 127 -8.62 5.66 -1.52
N ILE A 128 -7.86 4.64 -1.15
CA ILE A 128 -8.30 3.25 -1.10
C ILE A 128 -8.34 2.85 0.37
N TRP A 129 -9.54 2.66 0.89
CA TRP A 129 -9.73 2.19 2.25
C TRP A 129 -9.75 0.68 2.27
N LEU A 130 -8.80 0.09 2.99
CA LEU A 130 -8.56 -1.35 3.04
C LEU A 130 -9.23 -1.97 4.27
N PRO A 131 -9.79 -3.19 4.12
CA PRO A 131 -10.39 -3.91 5.24
C PRO A 131 -9.34 -4.61 6.11
N CYS A 132 -8.33 -3.86 6.57
CA CYS A 132 -7.30 -4.34 7.48
C CYS A 132 -6.99 -3.26 8.53
N ASP A 133 -6.30 -3.63 9.60
CA ASP A 133 -5.93 -2.69 10.67
C ASP A 133 -4.54 -2.09 10.46
N GLY A 134 -3.64 -2.78 9.76
CA GLY A 134 -2.29 -2.31 9.46
C GLY A 134 -1.85 -2.69 8.04
N LEU A 135 -0.97 -1.89 7.47
CA LEU A 135 -0.41 -2.15 6.14
C LEU A 135 0.73 -3.17 6.18
N ASP A 136 0.69 -4.11 5.25
CA ASP A 136 1.78 -4.98 4.86
C ASP A 136 1.76 -5.23 3.34
N ILE A 137 2.68 -6.07 2.88
CA ILE A 137 2.81 -6.39 1.44
C ILE A 137 1.51 -7.01 0.89
N GLU A 138 0.82 -7.85 1.67
CA GLU A 138 -0.39 -8.54 1.24
C GLU A 138 -1.56 -7.57 1.13
N SER A 139 -1.74 -6.69 2.12
CA SER A 139 -2.80 -5.68 2.10
C SER A 139 -2.60 -4.66 0.98
N ILE A 140 -1.36 -4.23 0.72
CA ILE A 140 -1.02 -3.36 -0.42
C ILE A 140 -1.37 -4.07 -1.74
N SER A 141 -0.94 -5.32 -1.90
CA SER A 141 -1.24 -6.12 -3.10
C SER A 141 -2.74 -6.27 -3.33
N LEU A 142 -3.52 -6.53 -2.27
CA LEU A 142 -4.97 -6.60 -2.32
C LEU A 142 -5.59 -5.29 -2.82
N GLY A 143 -5.19 -4.16 -2.22
CA GLY A 143 -5.66 -2.83 -2.58
C GLY A 143 -5.38 -2.50 -4.05
N VAL A 144 -4.14 -2.72 -4.49
CA VAL A 144 -3.70 -2.46 -5.87
C VAL A 144 -4.44 -3.34 -6.86
N LYS A 145 -4.62 -4.65 -6.60
CA LYS A 145 -5.38 -5.54 -7.48
C LYS A 145 -6.84 -5.11 -7.59
N LYS A 146 -7.46 -4.71 -6.47
CA LYS A 146 -8.84 -4.24 -6.47
C LYS A 146 -8.98 -2.95 -7.28
N PHE A 147 -8.09 -1.98 -7.06
CA PHE A 147 -8.04 -0.75 -7.82
C PHE A 147 -7.81 -0.98 -9.33
N ALA A 148 -6.87 -1.86 -9.68
CA ALA A 148 -6.57 -2.20 -11.07
C ALA A 148 -7.77 -2.83 -11.79
N LYS A 149 -8.52 -3.69 -11.10
CA LYS A 149 -9.76 -4.27 -11.61
C LYS A 149 -10.82 -3.21 -11.86
N ASP A 150 -11.04 -2.34 -10.87
CA ASP A 150 -12.15 -1.39 -10.87
C ASP A 150 -11.93 -0.20 -11.82
N PHE A 151 -10.72 0.36 -11.86
CA PHE A 151 -10.42 1.61 -12.59
C PHE A 151 -9.58 1.39 -13.85
N LEU A 152 -8.69 0.39 -13.85
CA LEU A 152 -7.75 0.14 -14.95
C LEU A 152 -8.20 -0.99 -15.89
N LYS A 153 -9.31 -1.67 -15.55
CA LYS A 153 -9.88 -2.80 -16.32
C LYS A 153 -8.88 -3.96 -16.44
N LEU A 154 -8.04 -4.16 -15.42
CA LEU A 154 -7.07 -5.25 -15.31
C LEU A 154 -7.56 -6.28 -14.29
N LYS A 155 -8.08 -7.42 -14.76
CA LYS A 155 -8.66 -8.45 -13.88
C LYS A 155 -7.62 -9.37 -13.22
N ASP A 156 -6.56 -9.69 -13.95
CA ASP A 156 -5.52 -10.65 -13.54
C ASP A 156 -4.14 -9.98 -13.68
N CYS A 157 -3.81 -9.14 -12.70
CA CYS A 157 -2.51 -8.49 -12.61
C CYS A 157 -1.68 -9.03 -11.44
N ASP A 158 -0.39 -9.14 -11.67
CA ASP A 158 0.58 -9.35 -10.61
C ASP A 158 0.95 -7.99 -9.99
N VAL A 159 1.32 -8.00 -8.71
CA VAL A 159 1.73 -6.78 -8.01
C VAL A 159 3.12 -7.01 -7.45
N LYS A 160 4.04 -6.11 -7.77
CA LYS A 160 5.42 -6.14 -7.30
C LYS A 160 5.75 -4.81 -6.65
N ILE A 161 6.05 -4.82 -5.36
CA ILE A 161 6.61 -3.67 -4.66
C ILE A 161 8.08 -3.55 -5.10
N THR A 162 8.44 -2.42 -5.70
CA THR A 162 9.77 -2.18 -6.28
C THR A 162 10.70 -1.45 -5.33
N THR A 163 10.19 -0.54 -4.52
CA THR A 163 10.94 0.00 -3.38
C THR A 163 10.92 -1.05 -2.29
N THR A 164 11.99 -1.81 -2.11
CA THR A 164 12.11 -2.73 -0.96
C THR A 164 13.28 -2.28 -0.11
N GLU A 165 13.01 -1.93 1.14
CA GLU A 165 14.08 -1.71 2.10
C GLU A 165 14.61 -3.04 2.61
N THR A 166 15.89 -3.07 2.96
CA THR A 166 16.43 -4.21 3.71
C THR A 166 16.07 -4.03 5.17
N VAL A 167 16.01 -5.13 5.92
CA VAL A 167 15.76 -5.08 7.36
C VAL A 167 16.87 -4.31 8.06
N GLU A 168 18.11 -4.44 7.59
CA GLU A 168 19.25 -3.71 8.12
C GLU A 168 19.11 -2.20 7.90
N SER A 169 18.66 -1.77 6.71
CA SER A 169 18.39 -0.37 6.39
C SER A 169 17.22 0.18 7.21
N ALA A 170 16.13 -0.59 7.31
CA ALA A 170 14.97 -0.23 8.10
C ALA A 170 15.30 -0.11 9.58
N LEU A 171 16.11 -1.02 10.11
CA LEU A 171 16.57 -1.02 11.50
C LEU A 171 17.47 0.17 11.79
N LYS A 172 18.43 0.44 10.90
CA LYS A 172 19.30 1.62 11.00
C LYS A 172 18.49 2.91 11.02
N SER A 173 17.61 3.12 10.03
CA SER A 173 16.76 4.31 9.94
C SER A 173 15.84 4.46 11.16
N TYR A 174 15.27 3.37 11.66
CA TYR A 174 14.46 3.37 12.88
C TYR A 174 15.25 3.84 14.10
N THR A 175 16.48 3.33 14.29
CA THR A 175 17.34 3.77 15.39
C THR A 175 17.80 5.21 15.26
N GLU A 176 18.01 5.71 14.03
CA GLU A 176 18.37 7.11 13.78
C GLU A 176 17.20 8.07 14.04
N SER A 177 15.95 7.63 13.77
CA SER A 177 14.75 8.43 14.06
C SER A 177 14.40 8.46 15.54
N GLU A 178 14.61 7.37 16.25
CA GLU A 178 14.33 7.23 17.68
C GLU A 178 15.55 7.63 18.50
N LYS A 179 15.78 8.95 18.62
CA LYS A 179 16.96 9.57 19.24
C LYS A 179 17.28 9.11 20.67
N ASP A 180 16.34 8.43 21.34
CA ASP A 180 16.46 7.99 22.74
C ASP A 180 16.49 6.46 22.92
N ILE A 181 16.47 5.66 21.84
CA ILE A 181 16.67 4.21 21.98
C ILE A 181 18.15 3.95 22.29
N LYS A 182 18.43 3.65 23.56
CA LYS A 182 19.70 3.03 23.93
C LYS A 182 19.76 1.68 23.24
N LEU A 183 20.65 1.57 22.25
CA LEU A 183 20.89 0.37 21.43
C LEU A 183 21.11 -0.90 22.28
N GLU A 184 21.60 -0.72 23.50
CA GLU A 184 21.81 -1.74 24.53
C GLU A 184 20.52 -2.45 24.98
N ASN A 185 19.35 -1.87 24.71
CA ASN A 185 18.03 -2.37 25.15
C ASN A 185 17.16 -2.90 24.00
N ILE A 186 17.68 -3.01 22.77
CA ILE A 186 16.91 -3.55 21.64
C ILE A 186 16.72 -5.06 21.85
N VAL A 187 15.46 -5.46 22.05
CA VAL A 187 15.04 -6.86 22.09
C VAL A 187 14.23 -7.14 20.84
N PHE A 188 14.74 -7.99 19.96
CA PHE A 188 14.03 -8.41 18.75
C PHE A 188 12.96 -9.45 19.11
N GLY A 189 11.73 -9.24 18.65
CA GLY A 189 10.65 -10.20 18.84
C GLY A 189 10.96 -11.54 18.15
N GLU A 190 10.62 -12.66 18.79
CA GLU A 190 10.89 -14.00 18.24
C GLU A 190 10.29 -14.22 16.85
N ASN A 191 9.12 -13.64 16.59
CA ASN A 191 8.46 -13.69 15.29
C ASN A 191 9.29 -13.04 14.18
N VAL A 192 9.94 -11.91 14.49
CA VAL A 192 10.84 -11.21 13.56
C VAL A 192 12.06 -12.07 13.29
N VAL A 193 12.70 -12.59 14.34
CA VAL A 193 13.88 -13.45 14.22
C VAL A 193 13.58 -14.70 13.40
N LYS A 194 12.46 -15.39 13.66
CA LYS A 194 12.01 -16.57 12.91
C LYS A 194 11.76 -16.26 11.44
N SER A 195 11.05 -15.17 11.15
CA SER A 195 10.76 -14.73 9.78
C SER A 195 12.04 -14.46 9.00
N LEU A 196 12.98 -13.74 9.61
CA LEU A 196 14.25 -13.35 9.00
C LEU A 196 15.21 -14.52 8.85
N SER A 197 15.30 -15.41 9.83
CA SER A 197 16.07 -16.65 9.75
C SER A 197 15.67 -17.47 8.52
N LYS A 198 14.36 -17.61 8.29
CA LYS A 198 13.82 -18.28 7.10
C LYS A 198 14.16 -17.54 5.81
N SER A 199 13.98 -16.22 5.78
CA SER A 199 14.26 -15.37 4.61
C SER A 199 15.74 -15.39 4.21
N TRP A 200 16.64 -15.33 5.20
CA TRP A 200 18.09 -15.30 5.00
C TRP A 200 18.73 -16.68 4.86
N GLY A 201 18.00 -17.75 5.16
CA GLY A 201 18.54 -19.12 5.13
C GLY A 201 19.65 -19.34 6.17
N ILE A 202 19.61 -18.64 7.31
CA ILE A 202 20.57 -18.78 8.42
C ILE A 202 19.83 -19.09 9.72
N SER A 203 20.51 -19.59 10.74
CA SER A 203 19.88 -19.88 12.04
C SER A 203 19.34 -18.63 12.73
N GLU A 204 18.36 -18.79 13.63
CA GLU A 204 17.83 -17.71 14.47
C GLU A 204 18.94 -17.01 15.29
N GLU A 205 19.90 -17.78 15.80
CA GLU A 205 21.06 -17.25 16.54
C GLU A 205 21.95 -16.36 15.66
N LYS A 206 22.30 -16.80 14.44
CA LYS A 206 23.05 -15.99 13.48
C LYS A 206 22.25 -14.78 12.97
N THR A 207 20.93 -14.91 12.91
CA THR A 207 20.02 -13.81 12.57
C THR A 207 20.08 -12.73 13.64
N LEU A 208 19.99 -13.12 14.92
CA LEU A 208 20.15 -12.21 16.06
C LEU A 208 21.52 -11.53 16.06
N GLU A 209 22.61 -12.28 15.89
CA GLU A 209 23.96 -11.69 15.80
C GLU A 209 24.07 -10.65 14.69
N ARG A 210 23.48 -10.92 13.53
CA ARG A 210 23.46 -10.01 12.39
C ARG A 210 22.65 -8.76 12.70
N LEU A 211 21.45 -8.91 13.26
CA LEU A 211 20.59 -7.79 13.67
C LEU A 211 21.30 -6.89 14.70
N TYR A 212 21.95 -7.46 15.70
CA TYR A 212 22.73 -6.70 16.70
C TYR A 212 23.96 -5.99 16.12
N LYS A 213 24.54 -6.50 15.03
CA LYS A 213 25.63 -5.79 14.31
C LYS A 213 25.11 -4.61 13.48
N SER A 214 23.88 -4.69 12.97
CA SER A 214 23.28 -3.63 12.15
C SER A 214 22.88 -2.38 12.95
N VAL A 215 22.82 -2.48 14.28
CA VAL A 215 22.46 -1.39 15.20
C VAL A 215 23.66 -0.83 15.97
N LYS A 216 24.88 -1.32 15.73
CA LYS A 216 26.11 -0.80 16.36
C LYS A 216 26.91 0.04 15.38
#